data_AF-A0A6L9F1Z0-F1
#
_entry.id   AF-A0A6L9F1Z0-F1
#
_cell.length_a   1.000
_cell.length_b   1.000
_cell.length_c   1.000
_cell.angle_alpha   90.00
_cell.angle_beta   90.00
_cell.angle_gamma   90.00
#
_symmetry.space_group_name_H-M   'P 1'
#
loop_
_entity.id
_entity.type
_entity.pdbx_description
1 polymer ?
#
loop_
_entity_poly.entity_id
_entity_poly.type
_entity_poly.pdbx_seq_one_letter_code
_entity_poly.pdbx_strand_id
1 'polypeptide(L)'
;MEKTSKKYSYLLIAVKIIIIIMFVMVAIRGFNLTYFHWDINGGIKNGYLTFFKIGYQNSYFRPFIILLLPIIGLFFNGKTGWIMIMAYFYFVISRSIYSTILNGLNDMFDILLFVIAIVIFTPIILLFNTDKVSNDIYKIPKHDLLSKNLIAFVAGALITLLISY
;
A
#
# COMPACT_ATOMS: atom_id res chain seq x y z
N MET A 1 -22.21 3.48 24.70
CA MET A 1 -20.79 3.14 24.38
C MET A 1 -20.65 2.03 23.34
N GLU A 2 -21.52 1.03 23.32
CA GLU A 2 -21.42 -0.13 22.40
C GLU A 2 -21.62 0.21 20.90
N LYS A 3 -22.52 1.16 20.60
CA LYS A 3 -22.86 1.56 19.22
C LYS A 3 -21.71 2.27 18.49
N THR A 4 -20.88 3.02 19.24
CA THR A 4 -19.72 3.71 18.66
C THR A 4 -18.59 2.74 18.38
N SER A 5 -18.32 1.75 19.25
CA SER A 5 -17.32 0.70 18.98
C SER A 5 -17.64 -0.09 17.70
N LYS A 6 -18.91 -0.50 17.52
CA LYS A 6 -19.37 -1.21 16.30
C LYS A 6 -19.08 -0.41 15.01
N LYS A 7 -19.27 0.91 15.00
CA LYS A 7 -19.00 1.76 13.82
C LYS A 7 -17.53 1.72 13.36
N TYR A 8 -16.56 1.77 14.29
CA TYR A 8 -15.14 1.75 13.93
C TYR A 8 -14.71 0.36 13.47
N SER A 9 -15.32 -0.70 14.01
CA SER A 9 -15.13 -2.05 13.50
C SER A 9 -15.54 -2.18 12.03
N TYR A 10 -16.70 -1.64 11.64
CA TYR A 10 -17.14 -1.65 10.24
C TYR A 10 -16.22 -0.83 9.33
N LEU A 11 -15.80 0.35 9.78
CA LEU A 11 -14.91 1.20 9.00
C LEU A 11 -13.55 0.53 8.81
N LEU A 12 -13.01 -0.13 9.85
CA LEU A 12 -11.79 -0.91 9.75
C LEU A 12 -11.95 -2.07 8.76
N ILE A 13 -13.05 -2.83 8.82
CA ILE A 13 -13.35 -3.90 7.86
C ILE A 13 -13.37 -3.35 6.44
N ALA A 14 -13.97 -2.18 6.21
CA ALA A 14 -13.97 -1.53 4.90
C ALA A 14 -12.53 -1.21 4.42
N VAL A 15 -11.66 -0.69 5.29
CA VAL A 15 -10.24 -0.49 4.93
C VAL A 15 -9.55 -1.80 4.58
N LYS A 16 -9.78 -2.88 5.34
CA LYS A 16 -9.20 -4.20 5.04
C LYS A 16 -9.65 -4.72 3.67
N ILE A 17 -10.92 -4.56 3.34
CA ILE A 17 -11.48 -4.93 2.03
C ILE A 17 -10.83 -4.09 0.92
N ILE A 18 -10.66 -2.78 1.12
CA ILE A 18 -9.98 -1.91 0.15
C ILE A 18 -8.55 -2.40 -0.11
N ILE A 19 -7.79 -2.76 0.93
CA ILE A 19 -6.43 -3.31 0.78
C ILE A 19 -6.44 -4.59 -0.05
N ILE A 20 -7.39 -5.50 0.21
CA ILE A 20 -7.53 -6.76 -0.54
C ILE A 20 -7.88 -6.49 -2.01
N ILE A 21 -8.84 -5.60 -2.28
CA ILE A 21 -9.24 -5.24 -3.64
C ILE A 21 -8.05 -4.62 -4.38
N MET A 22 -7.34 -3.68 -3.75
CA MET A 22 -6.15 -3.06 -4.33
C MET A 22 -5.08 -4.11 -4.67
N PHE A 23 -4.83 -5.06 -3.77
CA PHE A 23 -3.89 -6.15 -4.00
C PHE A 23 -4.28 -7.00 -5.22
N VAL A 24 -5.54 -7.43 -5.30
CA VAL A 24 -6.05 -8.23 -6.44
C VAL A 24 -5.94 -7.46 -7.76
N MET A 25 -6.38 -6.19 -7.77
CA MET A 25 -6.31 -5.35 -8.97
C MET A 25 -4.88 -5.14 -9.46
N VAL A 26 -3.95 -4.92 -8.54
CA VAL A 26 -2.53 -4.75 -8.87
C VAL A 26 -1.90 -6.06 -9.35
N ALA A 27 -2.26 -7.19 -8.75
CA ALA A 27 -1.84 -8.51 -9.23
C ALA A 27 -2.30 -8.73 -10.67
N ILE A 28 -3.60 -8.56 -10.94
CA ILE A 28 -4.20 -8.72 -12.28
C ILE A 28 -3.48 -7.82 -13.29
N ARG A 29 -3.25 -6.54 -12.94
CA ARG A 29 -2.51 -5.61 -13.82
C ARG A 29 -1.10 -6.11 -14.13
N GLY A 30 -0.35 -6.56 -13.12
CA GLY A 30 1.01 -7.07 -13.30
C GLY A 30 1.06 -8.30 -14.20
N PHE A 31 0.12 -9.23 -14.01
CA PHE A 31 -0.01 -10.41 -14.88
C PHE A 31 -0.40 -10.03 -16.31
N ASN A 32 -1.39 -9.15 -16.49
CA ASN A 32 -1.84 -8.72 -17.82
C ASN A 32 -0.73 -8.00 -18.61
N LEU A 33 0.02 -7.11 -17.98
CA LEU A 33 1.15 -6.43 -18.62
C LEU A 33 2.27 -7.41 -19.01
N THR A 34 2.59 -8.34 -18.12
CA THR A 34 3.60 -9.37 -18.39
C THR A 34 3.15 -10.29 -19.52
N TYR A 35 1.88 -10.70 -19.50
CA TYR A 35 1.29 -11.55 -20.53
C TYR A 35 1.30 -10.87 -21.89
N PHE A 36 0.84 -9.62 -21.97
CA PHE A 36 0.82 -8.85 -23.21
C PHE A 36 2.22 -8.73 -23.82
N HIS A 37 3.23 -8.38 -23.01
CA HIS A 37 4.61 -8.33 -23.49
C HIS A 37 5.16 -9.71 -23.87
N TRP A 38 4.83 -10.75 -23.12
CA TRP A 38 5.30 -12.11 -23.42
C TRP A 38 4.70 -12.62 -24.74
N ASP A 39 3.42 -12.38 -24.98
CA ASP A 39 2.70 -12.79 -26.20
C ASP A 39 3.28 -12.11 -27.45
N ILE A 40 3.50 -10.80 -27.39
CA ILE A 40 4.12 -10.03 -28.49
C ILE A 40 5.56 -10.50 -28.77
N ASN A 41 6.28 -10.93 -27.73
CA ASN A 41 7.64 -11.43 -27.85
C ASN A 41 7.71 -12.94 -28.09
N GLY A 42 6.74 -13.54 -28.79
CA GLY A 42 6.81 -14.94 -29.24
C GLY A 42 6.18 -15.98 -28.30
N GLY A 43 5.61 -15.54 -27.17
CA GLY A 43 4.73 -16.33 -26.31
C GLY A 43 5.29 -17.71 -25.95
N ILE A 44 4.46 -18.73 -26.17
CA ILE A 44 4.77 -20.14 -25.85
C ILE A 44 6.09 -20.61 -26.47
N LYS A 45 6.47 -20.10 -27.65
CA LYS A 45 7.72 -20.48 -28.33
C LYS A 45 8.97 -20.14 -27.52
N ASN A 46 8.89 -19.10 -26.69
CA ASN A 46 9.98 -18.66 -25.83
C ASN A 46 9.89 -19.21 -24.39
N GLY A 47 8.88 -20.05 -24.11
CA GLY A 47 8.70 -20.73 -22.83
C GLY A 47 8.26 -19.82 -21.67
N TYR A 48 7.84 -20.45 -20.57
CA TYR A 48 7.32 -19.77 -19.38
C TYR A 48 8.41 -19.06 -18.54
N LEU A 49 9.68 -19.47 -18.65
CA LEU A 49 10.78 -18.76 -17.98
C LEU A 49 10.93 -17.32 -18.50
N THR A 50 10.67 -17.12 -19.79
CA THR A 50 10.70 -15.79 -20.41
C THR A 50 9.60 -14.88 -19.87
N PHE A 51 8.43 -15.43 -19.50
CA PHE A 51 7.36 -14.67 -18.86
C PHE A 51 7.84 -14.04 -17.54
N PHE A 52 8.40 -14.83 -16.64
CA PHE A 52 8.90 -14.34 -15.36
C PHE A 52 10.07 -13.36 -15.53
N LYS A 53 10.96 -13.62 -16.50
CA LYS A 53 12.05 -12.70 -16.84
C LYS A 53 11.52 -11.33 -17.29
N ILE A 54 10.52 -11.30 -18.16
CA ILE A 54 9.89 -10.05 -18.62
C ILE A 54 9.26 -9.30 -17.46
N GLY A 55 8.48 -9.98 -16.63
CA GLY A 55 7.80 -9.35 -15.48
C GLY A 55 8.78 -8.79 -14.45
N TYR A 56 9.90 -9.47 -14.23
CA TYR A 56 10.98 -9.01 -13.36
C TYR A 56 11.72 -7.80 -13.95
N GLN A 57 12.19 -7.88 -15.20
CA GLN A 57 12.96 -6.83 -15.86
C GLN A 57 12.17 -5.52 -16.01
N ASN A 58 10.88 -5.63 -16.36
CA ASN A 58 9.99 -4.47 -16.49
C ASN A 58 9.34 -4.06 -15.17
N SER A 59 9.69 -4.71 -14.06
CA SER A 59 9.22 -4.34 -12.73
C SER A 59 7.70 -4.38 -12.53
N TYR A 60 6.99 -5.15 -13.35
CA TYR A 60 5.51 -5.25 -13.32
C TYR A 60 4.97 -5.85 -12.03
N PHE A 61 5.77 -6.67 -11.34
CA PHE A 61 5.40 -7.25 -10.05
C PHE A 61 5.80 -6.40 -8.85
N ARG A 62 6.55 -5.29 -9.00
CA ARG A 62 6.96 -4.46 -7.85
C ARG A 62 5.75 -3.96 -7.03
N PRO A 63 4.69 -3.38 -7.63
CA PRO A 63 3.55 -2.90 -6.87
C PRO A 63 2.83 -4.01 -6.10
N PHE A 64 2.76 -5.22 -6.68
CA PHE A 64 2.19 -6.40 -6.05
C PHE A 64 3.00 -6.83 -4.81
N ILE A 65 4.33 -6.86 -4.94
CA ILE A 65 5.23 -7.23 -3.83
C ILE A 65 5.12 -6.24 -2.68
N ILE A 66 5.01 -4.93 -2.96
CA ILE A 66 4.86 -3.91 -1.92
C ILE A 66 3.52 -4.04 -1.20
N LEU A 67 2.45 -4.33 -1.94
CA LEU A 67 1.11 -4.57 -1.39
C LEU A 67 1.02 -5.88 -0.58
N LEU A 68 2.01 -6.78 -0.63
CA LEU A 68 2.07 -7.90 0.31
C LEU A 68 2.26 -7.41 1.76
N LEU A 69 2.96 -6.30 1.98
CA LEU A 69 3.20 -5.76 3.31
C LEU A 69 1.89 -5.48 4.09
N PRO A 70 0.94 -4.67 3.58
CA PRO A 70 -0.32 -4.45 4.29
C PRO A 70 -1.19 -5.71 4.33
N ILE A 71 -1.15 -6.58 3.32
CA ILE A 71 -1.90 -7.86 3.30
C ILE A 71 -1.44 -8.77 4.42
N ILE A 72 -0.13 -8.97 4.57
CA ILE A 72 0.46 -9.73 5.67
C ILE A 72 0.06 -9.06 7.00
N GLY A 73 0.14 -7.73 7.07
CA GLY A 73 -0.30 -6.95 8.22
C GLY A 73 -1.76 -7.16 8.62
N LEU A 74 -2.66 -7.50 7.68
CA LEU A 74 -4.07 -7.80 7.99
C LEU A 74 -4.24 -9.05 8.85
N PHE A 75 -3.35 -10.03 8.70
CA PHE A 75 -3.38 -11.31 9.41
C PHE A 75 -2.61 -11.26 10.73
N PHE A 76 -1.69 -10.31 10.91
CA PHE A 76 -1.01 -10.09 12.17
C PHE A 76 -1.87 -9.23 13.12
N ASN A 77 -2.16 -9.77 14.30
CA ASN A 77 -2.80 -9.01 15.36
C ASN A 77 -1.79 -8.15 16.14
N GLY A 78 -2.27 -7.03 16.69
CA GLY A 78 -1.49 -6.18 17.58
C GLY A 78 -0.54 -5.20 16.88
N LYS A 79 0.52 -4.79 17.59
CA LYS A 79 1.42 -3.70 17.19
C LYS A 79 2.05 -3.92 15.79
N THR A 80 2.45 -5.14 15.47
CA THR A 80 3.17 -5.46 14.22
C THR A 80 2.28 -5.30 12.99
N GLY A 81 1.05 -5.85 13.01
CA GLY A 81 0.12 -5.73 11.89
C GLY A 81 -0.26 -4.27 11.62
N TRP A 82 -0.48 -3.50 12.69
CA TRP A 82 -0.71 -2.06 12.59
C TRP A 82 0.45 -1.33 11.90
N ILE A 83 1.70 -1.62 12.29
CA ILE A 83 2.90 -1.00 11.68
C ILE A 83 2.99 -1.35 10.19
N MET A 84 2.77 -2.61 9.80
CA MET A 84 2.84 -3.03 8.40
C MET A 84 1.80 -2.33 7.52
N ILE A 85 0.56 -2.21 8.01
CA ILE A 85 -0.52 -1.52 7.30
C ILE A 85 -0.21 -0.01 7.20
N MET A 86 0.21 0.62 8.29
CA MET A 86 0.53 2.05 8.31
C MET A 86 1.75 2.38 7.46
N ALA A 87 2.77 1.51 7.45
CA ALA A 87 3.95 1.69 6.61
C ALA A 87 3.60 1.72 5.13
N TYR A 88 2.62 0.93 4.69
CA TYR A 88 2.10 1.00 3.33
C TYR A 88 1.44 2.35 3.02
N PHE A 89 0.57 2.85 3.90
CA PHE A 89 -0.08 4.14 3.66
C PHE A 89 0.93 5.30 3.67
N TYR A 90 1.92 5.26 4.56
CA TYR A 90 3.01 6.22 4.55
C TYR A 90 3.88 6.10 3.29
N PHE A 91 4.13 4.88 2.80
CA PHE A 91 4.81 4.68 1.51
C PHE A 91 4.05 5.35 0.37
N VAL A 92 2.73 5.17 0.28
CA VAL A 92 1.92 5.76 -0.80
C VAL A 92 2.01 7.29 -0.76
N ILE A 93 1.81 7.89 0.40
CA ILE A 93 1.92 9.36 0.55
C ILE A 93 3.34 9.84 0.23
N SER A 94 4.36 9.19 0.78
CA SER A 94 5.77 9.57 0.55
C SER A 94 6.15 9.43 -0.92
N ARG A 95 5.67 8.40 -1.61
CA ARG A 95 5.88 8.20 -3.05
C ARG A 95 5.20 9.29 -3.87
N SER A 96 3.97 9.66 -3.54
CA SER A 96 3.27 10.75 -4.21
C SER A 96 3.99 12.08 -4.03
N ILE A 97 4.41 12.42 -2.79
CA ILE A 97 5.19 13.63 -2.51
C ILE A 97 6.52 13.60 -3.26
N TYR A 98 7.25 12.50 -3.22
CA TYR A 98 8.54 12.36 -3.89
C TYR A 98 8.42 12.52 -5.40
N SER A 99 7.42 11.89 -6.02
CA SER A 99 7.13 12.03 -7.45
C SER A 99 6.83 13.47 -7.83
N THR A 100 6.00 14.16 -7.03
CA THR A 100 5.68 15.58 -7.23
C THR A 100 6.91 16.48 -7.12
N ILE A 101 7.81 16.21 -6.16
CA ILE A 101 9.03 17.01 -5.99
C ILE A 101 9.97 16.83 -7.17
N LEU A 102 10.17 15.60 -7.66
CA LEU A 102 11.12 15.32 -8.73
C LEU A 102 10.62 15.69 -10.12
N ASN A 103 9.38 15.30 -10.42
CA ASN A 103 8.83 15.40 -11.77
C ASN A 103 7.92 16.61 -11.94
N GLY A 104 7.51 17.27 -10.85
CA GLY A 104 6.46 18.28 -10.86
C GLY A 104 5.06 17.66 -10.97
N LEU A 105 4.05 18.52 -11.14
CA LEU A 105 2.66 18.16 -11.43
C LEU A 105 2.32 18.69 -12.82
N ASN A 106 2.80 17.99 -13.85
CA ASN A 106 2.80 18.53 -15.21
C ASN A 106 1.52 18.24 -15.98
N ASP A 107 0.82 17.15 -15.64
CA ASP A 107 -0.43 16.78 -16.29
C ASP A 107 -1.56 16.52 -15.28
N MET A 108 -2.79 16.46 -15.80
CA MET A 108 -3.99 16.25 -15.00
C MET A 108 -3.98 14.88 -14.31
N PHE A 109 -3.30 13.89 -14.89
CA PHE A 109 -3.25 12.55 -14.33
C PHE A 109 -2.36 12.50 -13.09
N ASP A 110 -1.19 13.16 -13.11
CA ASP A 110 -0.30 13.32 -11.97
C ASP A 110 -0.97 14.07 -10.83
N ILE A 111 -1.67 15.17 -11.14
CA ILE A 111 -2.46 15.94 -10.15
C ILE A 111 -3.53 15.05 -9.53
N LEU A 112 -4.28 14.31 -10.35
CA LEU A 112 -5.35 13.44 -9.88
C LEU A 112 -4.80 12.34 -8.95
N LEU A 113 -3.70 11.70 -9.32
CA LEU A 113 -3.05 10.68 -8.48
C LEU A 113 -2.56 11.25 -7.15
N PHE A 114 -1.95 12.44 -7.17
CA PHE A 114 -1.51 13.11 -5.95
C PHE A 114 -2.68 13.45 -5.02
N VAL A 115 -3.74 14.05 -5.57
CA VAL A 115 -4.95 14.39 -4.81
C VAL A 115 -5.61 13.13 -4.23
N ILE A 116 -5.77 12.08 -5.03
CA ILE A 116 -6.29 10.77 -4.58
C ILE A 116 -5.46 10.25 -3.41
N ALA A 117 -4.12 10.28 -3.54
CA ALA A 117 -3.26 9.76 -2.50
C ALA A 117 -3.44 10.50 -1.17
N ILE A 118 -3.47 11.83 -1.19
CA ILE A 118 -3.65 12.63 0.02
C ILE A 118 -5.06 12.51 0.58
N VAL A 119 -6.09 12.70 -0.25
CA VAL A 119 -7.49 12.77 0.19
C VAL A 119 -8.01 11.43 0.68
N ILE A 120 -7.59 10.31 0.07
CA ILE A 120 -8.08 8.98 0.47
C ILE A 120 -7.22 8.37 1.59
N PHE A 121 -5.89 8.45 1.52
CA PHE A 121 -5.04 7.73 2.49
C PHE A 121 -4.82 8.50 3.79
N THR A 122 -4.89 9.84 3.79
CA THR A 122 -4.74 10.62 5.04
C THR A 122 -5.86 10.32 6.04
N PRO A 123 -7.16 10.29 5.66
CA PRO A 123 -8.22 9.88 6.58
C PRO A 123 -8.05 8.46 7.13
N ILE A 124 -7.50 7.53 6.34
CA ILE A 124 -7.23 6.16 6.80
C ILE A 124 -6.14 6.16 7.88
N ILE A 125 -5.05 6.91 7.69
CA ILE A 125 -4.00 7.10 8.70
C ILE A 125 -4.59 7.69 9.98
N LEU A 126 -5.43 8.74 9.87
CA LEU A 126 -6.08 9.37 11.00
C LEU A 126 -7.01 8.39 11.75
N LEU A 127 -7.78 7.57 11.02
CA LEU A 127 -8.60 6.52 11.60
C LEU A 127 -7.77 5.54 12.43
N PHE A 128 -6.66 5.04 11.88
CA PHE A 128 -5.77 4.09 12.55
C PHE A 128 -5.11 4.66 13.80
N ASN A 129 -4.99 5.99 13.88
CA ASN A 129 -4.47 6.72 15.03
C ASN A 129 -5.53 7.09 16.08
N THR A 130 -6.80 6.80 15.86
CA THR A 130 -7.82 6.96 16.91
C THR A 130 -7.63 5.92 18.01
N ASP A 131 -7.83 6.31 19.28
CA ASP A 131 -7.68 5.41 20.44
C ASP A 131 -8.50 4.11 20.29
N LYS A 132 -9.67 4.17 19.64
CA LYS A 132 -10.53 3.00 19.38
C LYS A 132 -9.90 1.98 18.43
N VAL A 133 -9.04 2.41 17.52
CA VAL A 133 -8.35 1.49 16.60
C VAL A 133 -6.99 1.13 17.18
N SER A 134 -6.18 2.13 17.53
CA SER A 134 -4.82 1.90 18.02
C SER A 134 -4.81 1.11 19.33
N ASN A 135 -5.57 1.54 20.34
CA ASN A 135 -5.56 0.91 21.66
C ASN A 135 -6.51 -0.30 21.73
N ASP A 136 -7.77 -0.16 21.33
CA ASP A 136 -8.75 -1.24 21.57
C ASP A 136 -8.52 -2.46 20.66
N ILE A 137 -8.15 -2.24 19.40
CA ILE A 137 -7.96 -3.31 18.39
C ILE A 137 -6.51 -3.77 18.33
N TYR A 138 -5.57 -2.83 18.17
CA TYR A 138 -4.15 -3.16 17.96
C TYR A 138 -3.29 -3.09 19.23
N LYS A 139 -3.90 -2.79 20.40
CA LYS A 139 -3.24 -2.78 21.72
C LYS A 139 -2.00 -1.87 21.78
N ILE A 140 -2.07 -0.72 21.12
CA ILE A 140 -1.06 0.32 21.14
C ILE A 140 -1.51 1.41 22.12
N PRO A 141 -0.88 1.54 23.30
CA PRO A 141 -1.22 2.59 24.23
C PRO A 141 -0.83 3.96 23.64
N LYS A 142 -1.53 5.01 24.04
CA LYS A 142 -1.36 6.37 23.49
C LYS A 142 0.07 6.91 23.59
N HIS A 143 0.81 6.57 24.65
CA HIS A 143 2.20 6.99 24.82
C HIS A 143 3.17 6.31 23.82
N ASP A 144 2.85 5.11 23.34
CA ASP A 144 3.64 4.39 22.33
C ASP A 144 3.30 4.83 20.90
N LEU A 145 2.13 5.47 20.69
CA LEU A 145 1.56 5.68 19.37
C LEU A 145 2.47 6.52 18.46
N LEU A 146 3.10 7.56 19.00
CA LEU A 146 4.04 8.40 18.23
C LEU A 146 5.25 7.59 17.75
N SER A 147 5.84 6.79 18.64
CA SER A 147 6.97 5.92 18.30
C SER A 147 6.61 4.92 17.20
N LYS A 148 5.40 4.31 17.29
CA LYS A 148 4.94 3.36 16.26
C LYS A 148 4.63 4.03 14.93
N ASN A 149 4.03 5.22 14.95
CA ASN A 149 3.86 6.01 13.72
C ASN A 149 5.21 6.35 13.08
N LEU A 150 6.20 6.76 13.87
CA LEU A 150 7.53 7.09 13.35
C LEU A 150 8.20 5.87 12.70
N ILE A 151 8.13 4.70 13.34
CA ILE A 151 8.66 3.44 12.76
C ILE A 151 7.96 3.12 11.44
N ALA A 152 6.62 3.18 11.41
CA ALA A 152 5.84 2.92 10.21
C ALA A 152 6.17 3.93 9.09
N PHE A 153 6.30 5.22 9.43
CA PHE A 153 6.68 6.27 8.51
C PHE A 153 8.06 6.05 7.91
N VAL A 154 9.07 5.78 8.75
CA VAL A 154 10.44 5.48 8.29
C VAL A 154 10.45 4.26 7.38
N ALA A 155 9.74 3.19 7.74
CA ALA A 155 9.62 2.01 6.87
C ALA A 155 8.99 2.36 5.52
N GLY A 156 7.90 3.14 5.51
CA GLY A 156 7.24 3.59 4.28
C GLY A 156 8.14 4.45 3.40
N ALA A 157 8.83 5.42 3.98
CA ALA A 157 9.75 6.32 3.28
C ALA A 157 10.96 5.55 2.70
N LEU A 158 11.51 4.58 3.44
CA LEU A 158 12.57 3.71 2.95
C LEU A 158 12.12 2.89 1.73
N ILE A 159 10.90 2.34 1.76
CA ILE A 159 10.34 1.64 0.60
C ILE A 159 10.23 2.59 -0.59
N THR A 160 9.77 3.83 -0.38
CA THR A 160 9.74 4.85 -1.44
C THR A 160 11.11 5.04 -2.07
N LEU A 161 12.15 5.27 -1.26
CA LEU A 161 13.51 5.47 -1.76
C LEU A 161 14.04 4.24 -2.53
N LEU A 162 13.79 3.02 -2.02
CA LEU A 162 14.23 1.77 -2.66
C LEU A 162 13.62 1.53 -4.05
N ILE A 163 12.41 2.05 -4.31
CA ILE A 163 11.73 1.87 -5.60
C ILE A 163 12.01 3.05 -6.53
N SER A 164 12.35 4.21 -5.96
CA SER A 164 12.68 5.43 -6.70
C SER A 164 14.09 5.43 -7.30
N TYR A 165 15.02 4.66 -6.73
CA TYR A 165 16.32 4.34 -7.32
C TYR A 165 16.22 3.13 -8.26
#